data_AF-A0A643CET1-F1
#
_entry.id   AF-A0A643CET1-F1
#
_cell.length_a   1.000
_cell.length_b   1.000
_cell.length_c   1.000
_cell.angle_alpha   90.00
_cell.angle_beta   90.00
_cell.angle_gamma   90.00
#
_symmetry.space_group_name_H-M   'P 1'
#
loop_
_entity.id
_entity.type
_entity.pdbx_description
1 polymer ?
#
loop_
_entity_poly.entity_id
_entity_poly.type
_entity_poly.pdbx_seq_one_letter_code
_entity_poly.pdbx_strand_id
1 'polypeptide(L)'
;QDAVIALFVSFCFSLDKLKCLEEGEDPEVIPENTDLVTLGVRKRLLEHREETITIDRVCRQETFAYEMESHAIGKKPENPADMIEEGELILSVNILYPVIFHKHKEHKPYQTMLVLGSQKLTELRDSICCVSDLQIGGEFSNTPDQAPEHISKDLYKSAFFYFEGTFYNDKRYPECRDLSRTIIEWSESHDRGYGKFQTAKMEDFTFNDLHIKLGFPYLYCHQGDCEHVVVITDIR
;
A
#
# COMPACT_ATOMS: atom_id res chain seq x y z
N GLN A 1 16.36 -24.73 10.85
CA GLN A 1 16.55 -23.59 9.94
C GLN A 1 17.71 -22.68 10.36
N ASP A 2 18.17 -22.75 11.61
CA ASP A 2 19.26 -21.90 12.14
C ASP A 2 20.66 -22.21 11.60
N ALA A 3 20.88 -23.42 11.06
CA ALA A 3 22.18 -23.80 10.51
C ALA A 3 22.48 -23.14 9.14
N VAL A 4 21.45 -22.76 8.37
CA VAL A 4 21.62 -22.19 7.02
C VAL A 4 21.92 -20.69 7.10
N ILE A 5 21.33 -19.99 8.07
CA ILE A 5 21.63 -18.58 8.35
C ILE A 5 23.06 -18.46 8.92
N ALA A 6 23.47 -19.35 9.82
CA ALA A 6 24.83 -19.36 10.36
C ALA A 6 25.91 -19.58 9.28
N LEU A 7 25.65 -20.44 8.28
CA LEU A 7 26.60 -20.69 7.20
C LEU A 7 26.76 -19.50 6.25
N PHE A 8 25.68 -18.76 5.97
CA PHE A 8 25.73 -17.60 5.07
C PHE A 8 26.42 -16.39 5.72
N VAL A 9 26.24 -16.19 7.02
CA VAL A 9 26.90 -15.11 7.78
C VAL A 9 28.42 -15.37 7.90
N SER A 10 28.83 -16.63 8.09
CA SER A 10 30.25 -16.99 8.21
C SER A 10 31.06 -16.85 6.92
N PHE A 11 30.42 -16.82 5.74
CA PHE A 11 31.13 -16.73 4.46
C PHE A 11 31.46 -15.29 4.03
N CYS A 12 30.79 -14.30 4.62
CA CYS A 12 30.94 -12.89 4.24
C CYS A 12 31.52 -11.99 5.34
N PHE A 13 31.42 -12.37 6.62
CA PHE A 13 31.89 -11.53 7.73
C PHE A 13 32.55 -12.37 8.83
N SER A 14 33.65 -11.85 9.41
CA SER A 14 34.21 -12.40 10.63
C SER A 14 33.28 -12.06 11.80
N LEU A 15 33.03 -13.01 12.71
CA LEU A 15 32.07 -12.86 13.83
C LEU A 15 32.41 -11.66 14.73
N ASP A 16 33.69 -11.34 14.81
CA ASP A 16 34.30 -10.18 15.46
C ASP A 16 33.89 -8.81 14.85
N LYS A 17 33.33 -8.78 13.64
CA LYS A 17 32.81 -7.55 13.00
C LYS A 17 31.30 -7.34 13.18
N LEU A 18 30.59 -8.31 13.77
CA LEU A 18 29.17 -8.17 14.13
C LEU A 18 29.04 -7.61 15.54
N LYS A 19 28.97 -6.28 15.66
CA LYS A 19 28.58 -5.62 16.91
C LYS A 19 27.07 -5.40 16.93
N CYS A 20 26.41 -5.81 18.02
CA CYS A 20 25.09 -5.32 18.37
C CYS A 20 25.26 -3.94 19.02
N LEU A 21 24.34 -3.01 18.76
CA LEU A 21 24.38 -1.68 19.38
C LEU A 21 24.39 -1.80 20.91
N GLU A 22 25.38 -1.19 21.56
CA GLU A 22 25.37 -0.99 23.01
C GLU A 22 24.47 0.20 23.38
N GLU A 23 23.87 0.19 24.58
CA GLU A 23 23.01 1.29 25.04
C GLU A 23 23.78 2.61 25.09
N GLY A 24 23.39 3.57 24.24
CA GLY A 24 23.98 4.91 24.18
C GLY A 24 24.88 5.18 22.97
N GLU A 25 25.11 4.19 22.11
CA GLU A 25 25.78 4.43 20.82
C GLU A 25 24.80 5.05 19.81
N ASP A 26 25.19 6.17 19.20
CA ASP A 26 24.43 6.78 18.11
C ASP A 26 24.67 5.97 16.82
N PRO A 27 23.63 5.31 16.25
CA PRO A 27 23.78 4.51 15.04
C PRO A 27 24.20 5.33 13.81
N GLU A 28 24.13 6.65 13.85
CA GLU A 28 24.52 7.55 12.75
C GLU A 28 26.02 7.87 12.74
N VAL A 29 26.75 7.57 13.81
CA VAL A 29 28.20 7.78 13.89
C VAL A 29 28.94 6.60 13.26
N ILE A 30 29.48 6.81 12.05
CA ILE A 30 30.22 5.78 11.32
C ILE A 30 31.69 5.77 11.75
N PRO A 31 32.26 4.63 12.17
CA PRO A 31 33.67 4.54 12.54
C PRO A 31 34.61 4.85 11.36
N GLU A 32 35.60 5.72 11.58
CA GLU A 32 36.48 6.26 10.54
C GLU A 32 37.33 5.19 9.83
N ASN A 33 37.68 4.09 10.51
CA ASN A 33 38.61 3.07 10.01
C ASN A 33 37.88 1.76 9.68
N THR A 34 36.99 1.82 8.70
CA THR A 34 36.16 0.67 8.29
C THR A 34 36.45 0.22 6.86
N ASP A 35 36.79 -1.06 6.69
CA ASP A 35 36.94 -1.70 5.36
C ASP A 35 35.60 -2.11 4.72
N LEU A 36 34.49 -1.97 5.45
CA LEU A 36 33.15 -2.34 4.98
C LEU A 36 32.63 -1.32 3.98
N VAL A 37 32.53 -1.75 2.73
CA VAL A 37 31.99 -0.96 1.61
C VAL A 37 30.60 -0.38 1.93
N THR A 38 29.76 -1.11 2.65
CA THR A 38 28.41 -0.68 3.06
C THR A 38 28.44 0.54 3.98
N LEU A 39 29.37 0.60 4.93
CA LEU A 39 29.55 1.77 5.81
C LEU A 39 30.15 2.96 5.05
N GLY A 40 31.01 2.72 4.04
CA GLY A 40 31.48 3.77 3.13
C GLY A 40 30.38 4.35 2.21
N VAL A 41 29.38 3.56 1.83
CA VAL A 41 28.18 4.05 1.13
C VAL A 41 27.30 4.86 2.08
N ARG A 42 27.07 4.36 3.30
CA ARG A 42 26.28 5.07 4.32
C ARG A 42 26.91 6.43 4.69
N LYS A 43 28.24 6.49 4.84
CA LYS A 43 28.96 7.74 5.14
C LYS A 43 28.74 8.81 4.08
N ARG A 44 28.90 8.43 2.80
CA ARG A 44 28.61 9.34 1.68
C ARG A 44 27.16 9.82 1.65
N LEU A 45 26.20 8.98 2.04
CA LEU A 45 24.79 9.38 2.13
C LEU A 45 24.54 10.39 3.26
N LEU A 46 25.19 10.19 4.42
CA LEU A 46 25.10 11.12 5.56
C LEU A 46 25.77 12.46 5.26
N GLU A 47 26.98 12.45 4.69
CA GLU A 47 27.69 13.65 4.25
C GLU A 47 26.87 14.42 3.19
N HIS A 48 26.30 13.71 2.21
CA HIS A 48 25.43 14.34 1.22
C HIS A 48 24.20 14.99 1.85
N ARG A 49 23.59 14.34 2.86
CA ARG A 49 22.44 14.86 3.62
C ARG A 49 22.80 16.09 4.45
N GLU A 50 24.03 16.17 4.96
CA GLU A 50 24.53 17.31 5.73
C GLU A 50 24.92 18.49 4.81
N GLU A 51 25.48 18.21 3.63
CA GLU A 51 25.84 19.20 2.60
C GLU A 51 24.60 19.78 1.90
N THR A 52 23.56 18.97 1.69
CA THR A 52 22.27 19.44 1.18
C THR A 52 21.40 19.93 2.33
N ILE A 53 21.74 21.10 2.91
CA ILE A 53 20.85 21.90 3.77
C ILE A 53 19.69 22.52 2.94
N THR A 54 19.16 21.78 1.98
CA THR A 54 17.73 21.78 1.76
C THR A 54 17.19 20.80 2.78
N ILE A 55 16.61 21.35 3.86
CA ILE A 55 15.50 20.68 4.51
C ILE A 55 14.59 20.29 3.34
N ASP A 56 14.64 19.03 2.91
CA ASP A 56 13.50 18.45 2.23
C ASP A 56 12.43 18.60 3.29
N ARG A 57 11.69 19.71 3.19
CA ARG A 57 10.49 19.93 3.99
C ARG A 57 9.80 18.63 3.78
N VAL A 58 9.80 17.77 4.81
CA VAL A 58 9.25 16.42 4.75
C VAL A 58 8.05 16.57 3.87
N CYS A 59 8.19 16.05 2.65
CA CYS A 59 7.30 16.40 1.56
C CYS A 59 5.91 16.28 2.17
N ARG A 60 4.98 17.23 2.00
CA ARG A 60 3.70 17.16 2.73
C ARG A 60 3.11 15.74 2.58
N GLN A 61 3.34 15.11 1.41
CA GLN A 61 3.14 13.70 1.12
C GLN A 61 3.91 12.65 1.95
N GLU A 62 5.17 12.84 2.36
CA GLU A 62 5.91 11.94 3.26
C GLU A 62 5.42 12.05 4.71
N THR A 63 5.08 13.25 5.18
CA THR A 63 4.37 13.40 6.47
C THR A 63 3.01 12.73 6.40
N PHE A 64 2.27 12.94 5.30
CA PHE A 64 1.02 12.24 5.06
C PHE A 64 1.22 10.73 4.91
N ALA A 65 2.27 10.23 4.24
CA ALA A 65 2.52 8.80 4.10
C ALA A 65 2.81 8.14 5.47
N TYR A 66 3.62 8.80 6.30
CA TYR A 66 3.87 8.37 7.69
C TYR A 66 2.58 8.43 8.54
N GLU A 67 1.78 9.49 8.39
CA GLU A 67 0.47 9.56 9.02
C GLU A 67 -0.44 8.43 8.50
N MET A 68 -0.49 8.16 7.20
CA MET A 68 -1.31 7.10 6.61
C MET A 68 -0.89 5.70 7.07
N GLU A 69 0.42 5.44 7.19
CA GLU A 69 0.97 4.23 7.80
C GLU A 69 0.58 4.12 9.28
N SER A 70 0.57 5.24 10.02
CA SER A 70 0.15 5.26 11.43
C SER A 70 -1.35 5.05 11.65
N HIS A 71 -2.19 5.33 10.65
CA HIS A 71 -3.66 5.15 10.71
C HIS A 71 -4.11 3.73 10.32
N ALA A 72 -3.23 2.90 9.75
CA ALA A 72 -3.51 1.49 9.46
C ALA A 72 -3.53 0.69 10.77
N ILE A 73 -4.59 0.84 11.56
CA ILE A 73 -4.84 0.07 12.77
C ILE A 73 -5.17 -1.37 12.35
N GLY A 74 -4.18 -2.24 12.39
CA GLY A 74 -4.35 -3.69 12.26
C GLY A 74 -4.72 -4.35 13.58
N LYS A 75 -5.20 -5.60 13.49
CA LYS A 75 -5.37 -6.50 14.64
C LYS A 75 -4.05 -6.65 15.41
N LYS A 76 -4.06 -6.49 16.73
CA LYS A 76 -2.84 -6.57 17.55
C LYS A 76 -2.68 -7.97 18.14
N PRO A 77 -1.53 -8.65 17.96
CA PRO A 77 -1.34 -10.01 18.49
C PRO A 77 -1.47 -10.11 20.01
N GLU A 78 -1.22 -9.01 20.73
CA GLU A 78 -1.34 -8.97 22.20
C GLU A 78 -2.78 -9.10 22.69
N ASN A 79 -3.76 -8.85 21.82
CA ASN A 79 -5.18 -8.89 22.16
C ASN A 79 -5.76 -10.29 21.86
N PRO A 80 -6.28 -11.02 22.85
CA PRO A 80 -6.86 -12.35 22.65
C PRO A 80 -8.01 -12.38 21.62
N ALA A 81 -8.73 -11.26 21.44
CA ALA A 81 -9.80 -11.15 20.45
C ALA A 81 -9.29 -11.05 19.00
N ASP A 82 -8.01 -10.74 18.83
CA ASP A 82 -7.34 -10.58 17.54
C ASP A 82 -6.59 -11.85 17.11
N MET A 83 -6.65 -12.91 17.93
CA MET A 83 -6.09 -14.22 17.61
C MET A 83 -6.79 -14.80 16.38
N ILE A 84 -5.98 -15.36 15.48
CA ILE A 84 -6.45 -15.97 14.23
C ILE A 84 -6.59 -17.47 14.45
N GLU A 85 -7.72 -18.04 14.00
CA GLU A 85 -8.00 -19.47 14.11
C GLU A 85 -7.10 -20.30 13.17
N GLU A 86 -6.85 -21.56 13.55
CA GLU A 86 -6.09 -22.48 12.71
C GLU A 86 -6.82 -22.76 11.39
N GLY A 87 -6.11 -22.66 10.27
CA GLY A 87 -6.66 -22.89 8.92
C GLY A 87 -7.18 -21.63 8.22
N GLU A 88 -7.14 -20.47 8.88
CA GLU A 88 -7.44 -19.19 8.23
C GLU A 88 -6.31 -18.77 7.29
N LEU A 89 -6.66 -18.37 6.06
CA LEU A 89 -5.69 -17.89 5.08
C LEU A 89 -5.26 -16.46 5.40
N ILE A 90 -3.97 -16.16 5.20
CA ILE A 90 -3.42 -14.80 5.29
C ILE A 90 -2.76 -14.43 3.96
N LEU A 91 -3.26 -13.36 3.34
CA LEU A 91 -2.78 -12.83 2.08
C LEU A 91 -1.92 -11.59 2.33
N SER A 92 -0.77 -11.51 1.66
CA SER A 92 0.05 -10.29 1.61
C SER A 92 -0.26 -9.50 0.34
N VAL A 93 -1.02 -8.42 0.51
CA VAL A 93 -1.57 -7.59 -0.57
C VAL A 93 -0.79 -6.28 -0.67
N ASN A 94 -0.16 -6.03 -1.81
CA ASN A 94 0.50 -4.77 -2.11
C ASN A 94 -0.43 -3.86 -2.90
N ILE A 95 -0.62 -2.63 -2.42
CA ILE A 95 -1.36 -1.56 -3.09
C ILE A 95 -0.36 -0.55 -3.61
N LEU A 96 -0.18 -0.50 -4.93
CA LEU A 96 0.76 0.41 -5.59
C LEU A 96 0.02 1.70 -5.98
N TYR A 97 0.53 2.82 -5.49
CA TYR A 97 -0.03 4.13 -5.77
C TYR A 97 0.44 4.66 -7.14
N PRO A 98 -0.38 5.49 -7.81
CA PRO A 98 -0.01 6.08 -9.09
C PRO A 98 1.27 6.92 -8.99
N VAL A 99 2.12 6.81 -10.00
CA VAL A 99 3.40 7.53 -10.08
C VAL A 99 3.14 8.97 -10.52
N ILE A 100 2.94 9.86 -9.56
CA ILE A 100 2.64 11.27 -9.82
C ILE A 100 3.93 12.08 -10.06
N PHE A 101 5.08 11.64 -9.53
CA PHE A 101 6.34 12.39 -9.59
C PHE A 101 7.49 11.64 -10.23
N HIS A 102 8.39 12.40 -10.86
CA HIS A 102 9.62 11.87 -11.47
C HIS A 102 10.49 11.09 -10.47
N LYS A 103 10.53 11.49 -9.20
CA LYS A 103 11.26 10.79 -8.13
C LYS A 103 10.74 9.37 -7.84
N HIS A 104 9.48 9.08 -8.18
CA HIS A 104 8.86 7.76 -8.00
C HIS A 104 8.95 6.87 -9.25
N LYS A 105 9.74 7.27 -10.26
CA LYS A 105 10.00 6.44 -11.45
C LYS A 105 10.86 5.21 -11.13
N GLU A 106 11.81 5.35 -10.18
CA GLU A 106 12.73 4.27 -9.78
C GLU A 106 12.10 3.36 -8.71
N HIS A 107 11.43 3.95 -7.71
CA HIS A 107 10.73 3.22 -6.65
C HIS A 107 9.27 3.69 -6.56
N LYS A 108 8.34 2.82 -6.96
CA LYS A 108 6.91 3.09 -6.82
C LYS A 108 6.53 3.01 -5.34
N PRO A 109 5.88 4.04 -4.77
CA PRO A 109 5.32 3.92 -3.43
C PRO A 109 4.24 2.84 -3.43
N TYR A 110 4.34 1.92 -2.50
CA TYR A 110 3.33 0.90 -2.27
C TYR A 110 3.15 0.66 -0.78
N GLN A 111 1.97 0.23 -0.40
CA GLN A 111 1.66 -0.22 0.95
C GLN A 111 1.45 -1.73 0.92
N THR A 112 2.03 -2.47 1.86
CA THR A 112 1.72 -3.89 2.08
C THR A 112 0.69 -4.01 3.19
N MET A 113 -0.37 -4.74 2.91
CA MET A 113 -1.44 -5.05 3.84
C MET A 113 -1.54 -6.56 4.02
N LEU A 114 -1.77 -7.00 5.26
CA LEU A 114 -2.14 -8.39 5.55
C LEU A 114 -3.65 -8.47 5.65
N VAL A 115 -4.24 -9.39 4.89
CA VAL A 115 -5.69 -9.56 4.79
C VAL A 115 -6.03 -11.02 5.01
N LEU A 116 -7.09 -11.29 5.75
CA LEU A 116 -7.54 -12.66 5.97
C LEU A 116 -8.40 -13.13 4.80
N GLY A 117 -8.39 -14.44 4.54
CA GLY A 117 -9.23 -15.08 3.52
C GLY A 117 -10.72 -14.79 3.73
N SER A 118 -11.17 -14.83 4.99
CA SER A 118 -12.56 -14.58 5.39
C SER A 118 -12.99 -13.12 5.34
N GLN A 119 -12.05 -12.17 5.24
CA GLN A 119 -12.40 -10.76 5.20
C GLN A 119 -13.08 -10.38 3.89
N LYS A 120 -14.05 -9.48 3.99
CA LYS A 120 -14.73 -8.96 2.81
C LYS A 120 -13.83 -8.02 2.03
N LEU A 121 -14.03 -7.96 0.72
CA LEU A 121 -13.32 -7.01 -0.14
C LEU A 121 -13.56 -5.55 0.28
N THR A 122 -14.74 -5.25 0.82
CA THR A 122 -15.07 -3.94 1.37
C THR A 122 -14.19 -3.53 2.55
N GLU A 123 -13.71 -4.49 3.35
CA GLU A 123 -12.80 -4.20 4.48
C GLU A 123 -11.42 -3.77 3.97
N LEU A 124 -10.91 -4.42 2.92
CA LEU A 124 -9.69 -3.96 2.25
C LEU A 124 -9.90 -2.55 1.68
N ARG A 125 -11.01 -2.33 0.96
CA ARG A 125 -11.36 -1.00 0.41
C ARG A 125 -11.31 0.08 1.49
N ASP A 126 -11.94 -0.16 2.63
CA ASP A 126 -12.05 0.83 3.70
C ASP A 126 -10.69 1.14 4.32
N SER A 127 -9.80 0.13 4.37
CA SER A 127 -8.44 0.21 4.90
C SER A 127 -7.44 0.87 3.96
N ILE A 128 -7.72 0.93 2.64
CA ILE A 128 -6.88 1.67 1.71
C ILE A 128 -6.98 3.17 2.04
N CYS A 129 -5.82 3.76 2.30
CA CYS A 129 -5.70 5.18 2.48
C CYS A 129 -5.08 5.75 1.21
N CYS A 130 -5.85 6.53 0.44
CA CYS A 130 -5.33 7.19 -0.75
C CYS A 130 -5.17 8.69 -0.49
N VAL A 131 -4.15 9.33 -1.07
CA VAL A 131 -4.01 10.80 -0.99
C VAL A 131 -5.23 11.51 -1.59
N SER A 132 -5.86 10.93 -2.63
CA SER A 132 -7.08 11.47 -3.23
C SER A 132 -8.29 11.41 -2.28
N ASP A 133 -8.31 10.49 -1.33
CA ASP A 133 -9.37 10.38 -0.33
C ASP A 133 -9.33 11.52 0.70
N LEU A 134 -8.14 12.03 0.98
CA LEU A 134 -7.89 13.13 1.93
C LEU A 134 -8.11 14.52 1.33
N GLN A 135 -8.37 14.60 0.02
CA GLN A 135 -8.61 15.87 -0.64
C GLN A 135 -9.91 16.50 -0.13
N ILE A 136 -9.90 17.81 -0.04
CA ILE A 136 -11.07 18.61 0.30
C ILE A 136 -11.67 19.08 -1.02
N GLY A 137 -12.84 18.56 -1.36
CA GLY A 137 -13.62 19.02 -2.51
C GLY A 137 -14.50 20.21 -2.15
N GLY A 138 -14.61 21.19 -3.05
CA GLY A 138 -15.53 22.33 -2.90
C GLY A 138 -14.90 23.68 -3.21
N GLU A 139 -15.71 24.72 -3.14
CA GLU A 139 -15.29 26.11 -3.36
C GLU A 139 -15.21 26.84 -2.02
N PHE A 140 -14.00 27.23 -1.62
CA PHE A 140 -13.71 27.85 -0.32
C PHE A 140 -13.13 29.26 -0.45
N SER A 141 -13.06 29.84 -1.65
CA SER A 141 -12.46 31.17 -1.87
C SER A 141 -13.08 32.28 -1.02
N ASN A 142 -14.38 32.19 -0.75
CA ASN A 142 -15.10 33.18 0.07
C ASN A 142 -14.99 32.90 1.59
N THR A 143 -14.55 31.71 1.99
CA THR A 143 -14.50 31.25 3.40
C THR A 143 -13.26 30.39 3.64
N PRO A 144 -12.04 30.93 3.49
CA PRO A 144 -10.80 30.15 3.53
C PRO A 144 -10.49 29.56 4.93
N ASP A 145 -11.00 30.17 6.00
CA ASP A 145 -10.77 29.73 7.38
C ASP A 145 -11.77 28.66 7.85
N GLN A 146 -12.77 28.32 7.03
CA GLN A 146 -13.76 27.32 7.40
C GLN A 146 -13.17 25.91 7.25
N ALA A 147 -13.17 25.15 8.35
CA ALA A 147 -12.82 23.74 8.32
C ALA A 147 -13.86 22.98 7.46
N PRO A 148 -13.43 22.21 6.45
CA PRO A 148 -14.33 21.41 5.65
C PRO A 148 -14.99 20.32 6.50
N GLU A 149 -16.29 20.11 6.29
CA GLU A 149 -17.05 19.08 7.01
C GLU A 149 -16.82 17.66 6.45
N HIS A 150 -16.45 17.57 5.17
CA HIS A 150 -16.32 16.30 4.45
C HIS A 150 -15.05 16.25 3.61
N ILE A 151 -14.41 15.09 3.58
CA ILE A 151 -13.31 14.79 2.67
C ILE A 151 -13.84 14.08 1.41
N SER A 152 -13.02 13.98 0.37
CA SER A 152 -13.38 13.32 -0.89
C SER A 152 -13.88 11.90 -0.69
N LYS A 153 -13.31 11.12 0.25
CA LYS A 153 -13.78 9.76 0.58
C LYS A 153 -15.24 9.72 1.04
N ASP A 154 -15.70 10.77 1.71
CA ASP A 154 -17.07 10.85 2.22
C ASP A 154 -18.07 11.12 1.09
N LEU A 155 -17.67 11.93 0.10
CA LEU A 155 -18.51 12.37 -1.01
C LEU A 155 -18.51 11.37 -2.17
N TYR A 156 -17.34 10.82 -2.50
CA TYR A 156 -17.11 9.98 -3.69
C TYR A 156 -16.93 8.51 -3.30
N LYS A 157 -18.03 7.88 -2.88
CA LYS A 157 -18.02 6.51 -2.34
C LYS A 157 -17.92 5.40 -3.39
N SER A 158 -18.02 5.73 -4.67
CA SER A 158 -18.01 4.73 -5.74
C SER A 158 -16.59 4.16 -5.92
N ALA A 159 -16.48 2.83 -5.92
CA ALA A 159 -15.22 2.13 -6.13
C ALA A 159 -15.47 0.73 -6.68
N PHE A 160 -14.47 0.12 -7.31
CA PHE A 160 -14.46 -1.29 -7.62
C PHE A 160 -13.07 -1.92 -7.45
N PHE A 161 -13.06 -3.22 -7.20
CA PHE A 161 -11.91 -4.07 -7.49
C PHE A 161 -12.16 -4.83 -8.79
N TYR A 162 -11.11 -5.08 -9.56
CA TYR A 162 -11.15 -5.92 -10.75
C TYR A 162 -10.20 -7.10 -10.58
N PHE A 163 -10.77 -8.30 -10.48
CA PHE A 163 -10.06 -9.57 -10.37
C PHE A 163 -10.59 -10.55 -11.42
N GLU A 164 -9.68 -11.18 -12.18
CA GLU A 164 -9.96 -12.29 -13.11
C GLU A 164 -11.22 -12.07 -14.00
N GLY A 165 -11.34 -10.89 -14.64
CA GLY A 165 -12.45 -10.60 -15.54
C GLY A 165 -13.74 -10.14 -14.88
N THR A 166 -13.75 -9.98 -13.55
CA THR A 166 -14.92 -9.56 -12.77
C THR A 166 -14.68 -8.23 -12.07
N PHE A 167 -15.60 -7.29 -12.24
CA PHE A 167 -15.67 -6.03 -11.52
C PHE A 167 -16.55 -6.16 -10.27
N TYR A 168 -15.92 -6.11 -9.10
CA TYR A 168 -16.56 -6.10 -7.79
C TYR A 168 -16.83 -4.65 -7.40
N ASN A 169 -18.03 -4.15 -7.75
CA ASN A 169 -18.42 -2.76 -7.49
C ASN A 169 -18.95 -2.61 -6.07
N ASP A 170 -18.53 -1.57 -5.35
CA ASP A 170 -19.10 -1.25 -4.04
C ASP A 170 -20.51 -0.71 -4.23
N LYS A 171 -21.50 -1.45 -3.75
CA LYS A 171 -22.92 -1.08 -3.85
C LYS A 171 -23.58 -0.95 -2.46
N ARG A 172 -22.77 -0.77 -1.40
CA ARG A 172 -23.24 -0.60 -0.02
C ARG A 172 -24.10 0.65 0.18
N TYR A 173 -23.87 1.69 -0.63
CA TYR A 173 -24.55 2.97 -0.52
C TYR A 173 -25.36 3.29 -1.78
N PRO A 174 -26.58 3.87 -1.66
CA PRO A 174 -27.39 4.25 -2.82
C PRO A 174 -26.72 5.24 -3.78
N GLU A 175 -25.81 6.09 -3.28
CA GLU A 175 -25.03 7.04 -4.06
C GLU A 175 -23.91 6.40 -4.89
N CYS A 176 -23.54 5.15 -4.60
CA CYS A 176 -22.51 4.45 -5.36
C CYS A 176 -22.96 4.22 -6.80
N ARG A 177 -22.18 4.74 -7.74
CA ARG A 177 -22.35 4.51 -9.17
C ARG A 177 -21.52 3.32 -9.60
N ASP A 178 -22.04 2.58 -10.57
CA ASP A 178 -21.30 1.52 -11.23
C ASP A 178 -20.24 2.14 -12.17
N LEU A 179 -19.01 2.23 -11.67
CA LEU A 179 -17.88 2.80 -12.43
C LEU A 179 -17.43 1.85 -13.55
N SER A 180 -17.66 0.55 -13.39
CA SER A 180 -17.26 -0.46 -14.38
C SER A 180 -18.07 -0.42 -15.66
N ARG A 181 -19.30 0.09 -15.62
CA ARG A 181 -20.24 0.14 -16.76
C ARG A 181 -19.60 0.67 -18.04
N THR A 182 -18.93 1.83 -17.96
CA THR A 182 -18.32 2.46 -19.14
C THR A 182 -17.25 1.56 -19.77
N ILE A 183 -16.47 0.85 -18.95
CA ILE A 183 -15.42 -0.07 -19.41
C ILE A 183 -16.04 -1.26 -20.11
N ILE A 184 -17.11 -1.82 -19.54
CA ILE A 184 -17.83 -2.97 -20.09
C ILE A 184 -18.46 -2.60 -21.42
N GLU A 185 -19.24 -1.51 -21.49
CA GLU A 185 -19.89 -1.03 -22.71
C GLU A 185 -18.86 -0.74 -23.81
N TRP A 186 -17.74 -0.09 -23.46
CA TRP A 186 -16.65 0.15 -24.39
C TRP A 186 -16.04 -1.15 -24.93
N SER A 187 -15.84 -2.15 -24.06
CA SER A 187 -15.29 -3.45 -24.45
C SER A 187 -16.21 -4.25 -25.36
N GLU A 188 -17.53 -4.14 -25.17
CA GLU A 188 -18.55 -4.85 -25.94
C GLU A 188 -18.91 -4.14 -27.26
N SER A 189 -18.59 -2.85 -27.38
CA SER A 189 -18.91 -2.06 -28.57
C SER A 189 -18.30 -2.61 -29.88
N HIS A 190 -17.17 -3.33 -29.78
CA HIS A 190 -16.47 -3.92 -30.91
C HIS A 190 -15.85 -5.25 -30.48
N ASP A 191 -15.79 -6.22 -31.39
CA ASP A 191 -15.02 -7.44 -31.14
C ASP A 191 -13.52 -7.12 -31.12
N ARG A 192 -12.97 -7.05 -29.92
CA ARG A 192 -11.56 -6.78 -29.64
C ARG A 192 -10.80 -8.02 -29.18
N GLY A 193 -11.46 -9.19 -29.16
CA GLY A 193 -10.88 -10.43 -28.62
C GLY A 193 -10.80 -10.49 -27.09
N TYR A 194 -11.43 -9.55 -26.38
CA TYR A 194 -11.59 -9.64 -24.92
C TYR A 194 -12.73 -10.61 -24.58
N GLY A 195 -12.56 -11.39 -23.50
CA GLY A 195 -13.67 -12.14 -22.92
C GLY A 195 -14.74 -11.20 -22.35
N LYS A 196 -15.96 -11.70 -22.16
CA LYS A 196 -17.02 -10.92 -21.53
C LYS A 196 -16.67 -10.66 -20.06
N PHE A 197 -16.65 -9.38 -19.69
CA PHE A 197 -16.48 -8.98 -18.31
C PHE A 197 -17.75 -9.28 -17.50
N GLN A 198 -17.55 -9.56 -16.22
CA GLN A 198 -18.62 -9.81 -15.27
C GLN A 198 -18.68 -8.69 -14.24
N THR A 199 -19.81 -8.56 -13.55
CA THR A 199 -19.96 -7.63 -12.43
C THR A 199 -20.54 -8.37 -11.23
N ALA A 200 -20.08 -7.97 -10.05
CA ALA A 200 -20.54 -8.47 -8.76
C ALA A 200 -20.61 -7.33 -7.74
N LYS A 201 -21.36 -7.55 -6.66
CA LYS A 201 -21.38 -6.64 -5.51
C LYS A 201 -20.18 -6.93 -4.62
N MET A 202 -19.40 -5.91 -4.30
CA MET A 202 -18.18 -6.05 -3.50
C MET A 202 -18.48 -6.58 -2.09
N GLU A 203 -19.60 -6.17 -1.50
CA GLU A 203 -20.01 -6.52 -0.14
C GLU A 203 -20.43 -7.98 0.07
N ASP A 204 -20.61 -8.73 -1.02
CA ASP A 204 -21.05 -10.13 -1.02
C ASP A 204 -19.88 -11.12 -1.12
N PHE A 205 -18.63 -10.64 -1.27
CA PHE A 205 -17.46 -11.49 -1.53
C PHE A 205 -16.35 -11.29 -0.50
N THR A 206 -15.67 -12.39 -0.20
CA THR A 206 -14.45 -12.49 0.60
C THR A 206 -13.26 -12.88 -0.27
N PHE A 207 -12.03 -12.85 0.27
CA PHE A 207 -10.86 -13.33 -0.47
C PHE A 207 -10.88 -14.83 -0.73
N ASN A 208 -11.55 -15.62 0.11
CA ASN A 208 -11.75 -17.06 -0.10
C ASN A 208 -12.61 -17.36 -1.34
N ASP A 209 -13.46 -16.43 -1.76
CA ASP A 209 -14.33 -16.59 -2.92
C ASP A 209 -13.62 -16.24 -4.25
N LEU A 210 -12.42 -15.67 -4.19
CA LEU A 210 -11.71 -15.16 -5.36
C LEU A 210 -10.77 -16.21 -5.96
N HIS A 211 -10.75 -16.24 -7.30
CA HIS A 211 -9.64 -16.84 -8.04
C HIS A 211 -8.51 -15.82 -8.15
N ILE A 212 -7.35 -16.11 -7.56
CA ILE A 212 -6.20 -15.20 -7.49
C ILE A 212 -4.97 -15.88 -8.07
N LYS A 213 -4.20 -15.11 -8.84
CA LYS A 213 -2.84 -15.46 -9.29
C LYS A 213 -1.82 -14.64 -8.51
N LEU A 214 -0.88 -15.32 -7.87
CA LEU A 214 0.21 -14.67 -7.16
C LEU A 214 1.10 -13.87 -8.11
N GLY A 215 1.48 -12.65 -7.69
CA GLY A 215 2.30 -11.72 -8.46
C GLY A 215 1.60 -11.10 -9.67
N PHE A 216 0.33 -11.41 -9.92
CA PHE A 216 -0.42 -10.85 -11.04
C PHE A 216 -0.99 -9.47 -10.67
N PRO A 217 -0.94 -8.48 -11.58
CA PRO A 217 -1.49 -7.15 -11.34
C PRO A 217 -3.01 -7.13 -11.52
N TYR A 218 -3.69 -6.80 -10.43
CA TYR A 218 -5.12 -6.48 -10.39
C TYR A 218 -5.33 -4.98 -10.23
N LEU A 219 -6.58 -4.52 -10.27
CA LEU A 219 -6.91 -3.10 -10.24
C LEU A 219 -7.91 -2.79 -9.12
N TYR A 220 -7.62 -1.74 -8.37
CA TYR A 220 -8.57 -1.04 -7.53
C TYR A 220 -8.78 0.36 -8.11
N CYS A 221 -10.02 0.77 -8.32
CA CYS A 221 -10.35 2.11 -8.79
C CYS A 221 -11.40 2.73 -7.87
N HIS A 222 -11.17 3.97 -7.47
CA HIS A 222 -12.10 4.76 -6.66
C HIS A 222 -12.19 6.20 -7.18
N GLN A 223 -13.24 6.92 -6.77
CA GLN A 223 -13.52 8.31 -7.18
C GLN A 223 -13.71 8.53 -8.70
N GLY A 224 -13.68 7.47 -9.50
CA GLY A 224 -13.95 7.48 -10.95
C GLY A 224 -12.71 7.30 -11.81
N ASP A 225 -11.56 7.80 -11.37
CA ASP A 225 -10.31 7.81 -12.14
C ASP A 225 -9.04 7.56 -11.29
N CYS A 226 -9.17 7.38 -9.98
CA CYS A 226 -8.03 7.08 -9.12
C CYS A 226 -7.75 5.58 -9.10
N GLU A 227 -6.76 5.17 -9.89
CA GLU A 227 -6.39 3.77 -10.12
C GLU A 227 -5.16 3.35 -9.30
N HIS A 228 -5.28 2.20 -8.65
CA HIS A 228 -4.21 1.57 -7.86
C HIS A 228 -4.01 0.13 -8.33
N VAL A 229 -2.76 -0.25 -8.56
CA VAL A 229 -2.45 -1.65 -8.91
C VAL A 229 -2.41 -2.46 -7.63
N VAL A 230 -3.16 -3.55 -7.59
CA VAL A 230 -3.24 -4.47 -6.47
C VAL A 230 -2.48 -5.74 -6.83
N VAL A 231 -1.50 -6.13 -6.02
CA VAL A 231 -0.71 -7.36 -6.26
C VAL A 231 -0.72 -8.22 -5.01
N ILE A 232 -1.20 -9.44 -5.13
CA ILE A 232 -1.12 -10.43 -4.04
C ILE A 232 0.20 -11.18 -4.21
N THR A 233 1.10 -11.02 -3.25
CA THR A 233 2.48 -11.50 -3.35
C THR A 233 2.72 -12.82 -2.65
N ASP A 234 1.94 -13.11 -1.62
CA ASP A 234 2.07 -14.29 -0.77
C ASP A 234 0.71 -14.70 -0.19
N ILE A 235 0.51 -16.00 0.01
CA ILE A 235 -0.64 -16.60 0.68
C ILE A 235 -0.09 -17.68 1.61
N ARG A 236 -0.43 -17.62 2.90
CA ARG A 236 0.02 -18.56 3.93
C ARG A 236 -1.12 -19.04 4.82
#